data_AF-A0A673WB26-F1
#
_entry.id   AF-A0A673WB26-F1
#
_cell.length_a   1.000
_cell.length_b   1.000
_cell.length_c   1.000
_cell.angle_alpha   90.00
_cell.angle_beta   90.00
_cell.angle_gamma   90.00
#
_symmetry.space_group_name_H-M   'P 1'
#
loop_
_entity.id
_entity.type
_entity.pdbx_description
1 polymer ?
#
loop_
_entity_poly.entity_id
_entity_poly.type
_entity_poly.pdbx_seq_one_letter_code
_entity_poly.pdbx_strand_id
1 'polypeptide(L)'
;MEESIIYAQLLPKTSDYSDWKGNLLQQNWRNEYTLVTSSGNMEAVVCDVVSPEDLLKFEKKYSTELAKGDLTKDTKFEYAWCLIRSNFPDDINKGIVLLDELVHKGTKDDQRDYLFYLAIGNYKLKEYERGLKCIRILLKNEPGNTQALDLEKLIVKAMRKDGLVGMAIVGGIVGGVGLGVAGLAALIGMAASKKL
;
A
#
# COMPACT_ATOMS: atom_id res chain seq x y z
N MET A 1 4.70 -28.33 -25.11
CA MET A 1 6.07 -28.15 -25.62
C MET A 1 6.15 -27.22 -26.85
N GLU A 2 5.04 -26.60 -27.29
CA GLU A 2 5.06 -25.72 -28.49
C GLU A 2 4.98 -24.21 -28.19
N GLU A 3 4.61 -23.79 -26.97
CA GLU A 3 4.57 -22.35 -26.63
C GLU A 3 5.96 -21.70 -26.42
N SER A 4 7.01 -22.50 -26.20
CA SER A 4 8.37 -21.98 -25.99
C SER A 4 9.08 -21.55 -27.28
N ILE A 5 8.55 -21.91 -28.45
CA ILE A 5 9.21 -21.64 -29.74
C ILE A 5 8.80 -20.27 -30.31
N ILE A 6 7.56 -19.82 -30.04
CA ILE A 6 7.05 -18.54 -30.56
C ILE A 6 7.79 -17.34 -29.94
N TYR A 7 8.23 -17.43 -28.68
CA TYR A 7 9.01 -16.37 -28.04
C TYR A 7 10.47 -16.27 -28.53
N ALA A 8 11.01 -17.32 -29.14
CA ALA A 8 12.41 -17.35 -29.57
C ALA A 8 12.66 -16.65 -30.92
N GLN A 9 11.64 -16.50 -31.77
CA GLN A 9 11.79 -15.97 -33.13
C GLN A 9 11.60 -14.45 -33.27
N LEU A 10 11.24 -13.74 -32.19
CA LEU A 10 11.06 -12.28 -32.19
C LEU A 10 12.14 -11.52 -31.40
N LEU A 11 13.26 -12.15 -31.05
CA LEU A 11 14.34 -11.47 -30.33
C LEU A 11 15.16 -10.58 -31.27
N PRO A 12 15.20 -9.24 -31.07
CA PRO A 12 16.15 -8.39 -31.77
C PRO A 12 17.58 -8.75 -31.32
N LYS A 13 18.45 -9.01 -32.28
CA LYS A 13 19.88 -9.30 -32.06
C LYS A 13 20.67 -8.00 -31.83
N THR A 14 20.47 -7.30 -30.72
CA THR A 14 21.40 -6.23 -30.32
C THR A 14 21.52 -6.13 -28.79
N SER A 15 22.60 -5.45 -28.39
CA SER A 15 23.31 -5.35 -27.11
C SER A 15 22.53 -5.14 -25.80
N ASP A 16 21.21 -5.16 -25.79
CA ASP A 16 20.45 -4.61 -24.67
C ASP A 16 19.50 -5.61 -24.01
N TYR A 17 20.08 -6.73 -23.55
CA TYR A 17 19.32 -7.78 -22.88
C TYR A 17 18.86 -7.38 -21.45
N SER A 18 19.53 -6.40 -20.87
CA SER A 18 19.34 -5.94 -19.49
C SER A 18 18.23 -4.89 -19.37
N ASP A 19 18.16 -3.95 -20.31
CA ASP A 19 17.14 -2.89 -20.33
C ASP A 19 15.76 -3.43 -20.71
N TRP A 20 15.68 -4.40 -21.64
CA TRP A 20 14.38 -5.00 -21.97
C TRP A 20 13.81 -5.77 -20.78
N LYS A 21 14.64 -6.50 -20.01
CA LYS A 21 14.18 -7.20 -18.80
C LYS A 21 13.77 -6.19 -17.73
N GLY A 22 14.49 -5.09 -17.58
CA GLY A 22 14.11 -3.99 -16.70
C GLY A 22 12.72 -3.45 -17.04
N ASN A 23 12.48 -3.14 -18.31
CA ASN A 23 11.20 -2.64 -18.82
C ASN A 23 10.06 -3.67 -18.73
N LEU A 24 10.32 -4.95 -19.04
CA LEU A 24 9.31 -6.00 -18.93
C LEU A 24 8.95 -6.32 -17.48
N LEU A 25 9.92 -6.27 -16.57
CA LEU A 25 9.65 -6.40 -15.13
C LEU A 25 8.95 -5.15 -14.59
N GLN A 26 9.26 -3.97 -15.12
CA GLN A 26 8.56 -2.73 -14.77
C GLN A 26 7.09 -2.75 -15.20
N GLN A 27 6.83 -3.23 -16.41
CA GLN A 27 5.47 -3.40 -16.91
C GLN A 27 4.76 -4.56 -16.21
N ASN A 28 5.46 -5.67 -15.92
CA ASN A 28 4.87 -6.81 -15.23
C ASN A 28 4.47 -6.49 -13.78
N TRP A 29 5.29 -5.73 -13.03
CA TRP A 29 4.88 -5.29 -11.69
C TRP A 29 3.73 -4.29 -11.74
N ARG A 30 3.70 -3.35 -12.71
CA ARG A 30 2.55 -2.44 -12.87
C ARG A 30 1.27 -3.20 -13.22
N ASN A 31 1.38 -4.23 -14.03
CA ASN A 31 0.26 -5.10 -14.39
C ASN A 31 -0.20 -5.90 -13.17
N GLU A 32 0.72 -6.50 -12.41
CA GLU A 32 0.40 -7.23 -11.18
C GLU A 32 -0.21 -6.31 -10.11
N TYR A 33 0.34 -5.10 -9.94
CA TYR A 33 -0.21 -4.03 -9.09
C TYR A 33 -1.66 -3.70 -9.46
N THR A 34 -1.92 -3.52 -10.75
CA THR A 34 -3.25 -3.22 -11.27
C THR A 34 -4.20 -4.41 -11.11
N LEU A 35 -3.73 -5.64 -11.35
CA LEU A 35 -4.55 -6.85 -11.24
C LEU A 35 -4.95 -7.16 -9.79
N VAL A 36 -4.00 -7.06 -8.87
CA VAL A 36 -4.25 -7.25 -7.43
C VAL A 36 -5.32 -6.25 -6.97
N THR A 37 -5.15 -4.98 -7.31
CA THR A 37 -6.05 -3.91 -6.89
C THR A 37 -7.39 -3.84 -7.67
N SER A 38 -7.50 -4.50 -8.83
CA SER A 38 -8.72 -4.58 -9.66
C SER A 38 -9.69 -5.70 -9.25
N SER A 39 -9.26 -6.62 -8.37
CA SER A 39 -10.05 -7.81 -7.98
C SER A 39 -11.35 -7.52 -7.20
N GLY A 40 -11.64 -6.26 -6.85
CA GLY A 40 -12.85 -5.86 -6.12
C GLY A 40 -12.94 -6.41 -4.68
N ASN A 41 -11.93 -7.16 -4.23
CA ASN A 41 -11.86 -7.78 -2.92
C ASN A 41 -10.60 -7.29 -2.19
N MET A 42 -10.77 -6.25 -1.37
CA MET A 42 -9.66 -5.64 -0.63
C MET A 42 -9.01 -6.62 0.36
N GLU A 43 -9.78 -7.54 0.94
CA GLU A 43 -9.22 -8.60 1.77
C GLU A 43 -8.20 -9.45 1.00
N ALA A 44 -8.44 -9.74 -0.29
CA ALA A 44 -7.48 -10.48 -1.11
C ALA A 44 -6.20 -9.67 -1.37
N VAL A 45 -6.32 -8.37 -1.62
CA VAL A 45 -5.17 -7.45 -1.80
C VAL A 45 -4.25 -7.44 -0.59
N VAL A 46 -4.83 -7.40 0.61
CA VAL A 46 -4.06 -7.32 1.85
C VAL A 46 -3.47 -8.67 2.25
N CYS A 47 -4.14 -9.78 1.89
CA CYS A 47 -3.65 -11.14 2.13
C CYS A 47 -2.63 -11.60 1.09
N ASP A 48 -2.44 -10.86 0.01
CA ASP A 48 -1.49 -11.22 -1.03
C ASP A 48 -0.05 -11.16 -0.51
N VAL A 49 0.74 -12.18 -0.88
CA VAL A 49 2.10 -12.39 -0.38
C VAL A 49 3.06 -12.43 -1.55
N VAL A 50 4.14 -11.64 -1.45
CA VAL A 50 5.19 -11.64 -2.47
C VAL A 50 5.96 -12.96 -2.47
N SER A 51 6.35 -13.43 -3.67
CA SER A 51 7.21 -14.61 -3.77
C SER A 51 8.59 -14.33 -3.14
N PRO A 52 9.24 -15.33 -2.48
CA PRO A 52 10.60 -15.15 -1.97
C PRO A 52 11.61 -14.79 -3.05
N GLU A 53 11.42 -15.30 -4.27
CA GLU A 53 12.29 -15.03 -5.42
C GLU A 53 12.23 -13.56 -5.84
N ASP A 54 11.02 -12.98 -5.90
CA ASP A 54 10.85 -11.57 -6.21
C ASP A 54 11.39 -10.69 -5.09
N LEU A 55 11.14 -11.02 -3.82
CA LEU A 55 11.67 -10.26 -2.69
C LEU A 55 13.19 -10.18 -2.75
N LEU A 56 13.88 -11.31 -2.95
CA LEU A 56 15.35 -11.37 -3.07
C LEU A 56 15.86 -10.57 -4.26
N LYS A 57 15.13 -10.60 -5.38
CA LYS A 57 15.50 -9.85 -6.59
C LYS A 57 15.42 -8.35 -6.38
N PHE A 58 14.35 -7.85 -5.78
CA PHE A 58 14.21 -6.42 -5.48
C PHE A 58 15.17 -5.97 -4.38
N GLU A 59 15.45 -6.81 -3.39
CA GLU A 59 16.49 -6.56 -2.38
C GLU A 59 17.88 -6.42 -3.01
N LYS A 60 18.22 -7.31 -3.95
CA LYS A 60 19.49 -7.25 -4.67
C LYS A 60 19.62 -5.98 -5.50
N LYS A 61 18.54 -5.59 -6.20
CA LYS A 61 18.48 -4.34 -6.97
C LYS A 61 18.70 -3.13 -6.05
N TYR A 62 17.92 -3.04 -4.97
CA TYR A 62 18.02 -1.98 -3.97
C TYR A 62 19.43 -1.86 -3.38
N SER A 63 20.01 -2.97 -2.94
CA SER A 63 21.34 -3.00 -2.32
C SER A 63 22.44 -2.58 -3.30
N THR A 64 22.31 -2.99 -4.57
CA THR A 64 23.28 -2.64 -5.63
C THR A 64 23.25 -1.14 -5.93
N GLU A 65 22.07 -0.55 -6.09
CA GLU A 65 21.94 0.89 -6.34
C GLU A 65 22.34 1.73 -5.13
N LEU A 66 22.00 1.28 -3.92
CA LEU A 66 22.41 1.93 -2.68
C LEU A 66 23.93 1.97 -2.54
N ALA A 67 24.62 0.86 -2.82
CA ALA A 67 26.08 0.80 -2.76
C ALA A 67 26.77 1.69 -3.80
N LYS A 68 26.12 1.92 -4.95
CA LYS A 68 26.61 2.82 -6.01
C LYS A 68 26.34 4.30 -5.71
N GLY A 69 25.41 4.61 -4.80
CA GLY A 69 24.94 5.96 -4.53
C GLY A 69 23.87 6.46 -5.52
N ASP A 70 23.38 5.58 -6.41
CA ASP A 70 22.42 5.91 -7.48
C ASP A 70 21.00 5.43 -7.15
N LEU A 71 20.67 5.30 -5.86
CA LEU A 71 19.37 4.78 -5.43
C LEU A 71 18.23 5.69 -5.90
N THR A 72 17.39 5.17 -6.79
CA THR A 72 16.21 5.87 -7.31
C THR A 72 15.00 5.74 -6.39
N LYS A 73 14.04 6.67 -6.50
CA LYS A 73 12.76 6.59 -5.78
C LYS A 73 11.99 5.34 -6.19
N ASP A 74 12.01 4.99 -7.47
CA ASP A 74 11.31 3.84 -8.02
C ASP A 74 11.86 2.53 -7.45
N THR A 75 13.17 2.33 -7.45
CA THR A 75 13.79 1.13 -6.85
C THR A 75 13.49 1.03 -5.36
N LYS A 76 13.50 2.16 -4.64
CA LYS A 76 13.15 2.19 -3.22
C LYS A 76 11.69 1.82 -2.99
N PHE A 77 10.78 2.32 -3.83
CA PHE A 77 9.36 2.01 -3.76
C PHE A 77 9.11 0.53 -4.09
N GLU A 78 9.68 0.02 -5.18
CA GLU A 78 9.57 -1.39 -5.59
C GLU A 78 10.00 -2.34 -4.48
N TYR A 79 11.13 -2.06 -3.81
CA TYR A 79 11.57 -2.87 -2.69
C TYR A 79 10.64 -2.75 -1.47
N ALA A 80 10.20 -1.54 -1.13
CA ALA A 80 9.26 -1.33 -0.04
C ALA A 80 7.92 -2.04 -0.28
N TRP A 81 7.43 -2.02 -1.52
CA TRP A 81 6.22 -2.72 -1.94
C TRP A 81 6.31 -4.24 -1.71
N CYS A 82 7.43 -4.87 -2.08
CA CYS A 82 7.67 -6.28 -1.77
C CYS A 82 7.68 -6.53 -0.26
N LEU A 83 8.37 -5.68 0.50
CA LEU A 83 8.46 -5.79 1.96
C LEU A 83 7.08 -5.71 2.65
N ILE A 84 6.20 -4.80 2.22
CA ILE A 84 4.82 -4.71 2.74
C ILE A 84 4.02 -6.00 2.48
N ARG A 85 4.30 -6.67 1.36
CA ARG A 85 3.70 -7.96 0.97
C ARG A 85 4.40 -9.18 1.60
N SER A 86 5.37 -9.00 2.49
CA SER A 86 5.99 -10.11 3.23
C SER A 86 5.06 -10.65 4.34
N ASN A 87 5.32 -11.88 4.80
CA ASN A 87 4.68 -12.47 5.97
C ASN A 87 5.41 -12.12 7.29
N PHE A 88 6.61 -11.51 7.20
CA PHE A 88 7.42 -11.20 8.38
C PHE A 88 7.15 -9.76 8.85
N PRO A 89 6.76 -9.53 10.12
CA PRO A 89 6.53 -8.19 10.65
C PRO A 89 7.72 -7.24 10.51
N ASP A 90 8.95 -7.75 10.62
CA ASP A 90 10.17 -6.95 10.48
C ASP A 90 10.35 -6.41 9.06
N ASP A 91 10.03 -7.23 8.05
CA ASP A 91 10.03 -6.80 6.64
C ASP A 91 8.98 -5.71 6.43
N ILE A 92 7.76 -5.92 6.94
CA ILE A 92 6.67 -4.95 6.81
C ILE A 92 7.06 -3.63 7.47
N ASN A 93 7.64 -3.66 8.67
CA ASN A 93 8.17 -2.47 9.35
C ASN A 93 9.23 -1.76 8.52
N LYS A 94 10.18 -2.49 7.94
CA LYS A 94 11.20 -1.92 7.04
C LYS A 94 10.55 -1.26 5.81
N GLY A 95 9.55 -1.91 5.21
CA GLY A 95 8.78 -1.36 4.09
C GLY A 95 8.08 -0.05 4.46
N ILE A 96 7.46 0.02 5.64
CA ILE A 96 6.80 1.23 6.16
C ILE A 96 7.81 2.38 6.28
N VAL A 97 8.99 2.13 6.86
CA VAL A 97 10.05 3.14 7.00
C VAL A 97 10.48 3.68 5.62
N LEU A 98 10.69 2.79 4.65
CA LEU A 98 11.08 3.20 3.30
C LEU A 98 9.99 4.05 2.62
N LEU A 99 8.71 3.71 2.81
CA LEU A 99 7.58 4.48 2.28
C LEU A 99 7.40 5.83 2.98
N ASP A 100 7.61 5.93 4.29
CA ASP A 100 7.58 7.22 5.00
C ASP A 100 8.65 8.18 4.46
N GLU A 101 9.84 7.66 4.14
CA GLU A 101 10.88 8.49 3.54
C GLU A 101 10.50 8.97 2.12
N LEU A 102 9.76 8.15 1.38
CA LEU A 102 9.30 8.48 0.04
C LEU A 102 8.12 9.46 0.03
N VAL A 103 7.17 9.35 0.97
CA VAL A 103 5.96 10.19 0.99
C VAL A 103 6.26 11.68 1.10
N HIS A 104 7.34 12.05 1.80
CA HIS A 104 7.79 13.44 1.94
C HIS A 104 8.57 13.96 0.71
N LYS A 105 9.01 13.07 -0.19
CA LYS A 105 9.87 13.38 -1.35
C LYS A 105 9.18 13.13 -2.70
N GLY A 106 8.03 12.49 -2.70
CA GLY A 106 7.23 12.14 -3.87
C GLY A 106 6.41 13.31 -4.40
N THR A 107 5.99 13.20 -5.66
CA THR A 107 4.93 14.05 -6.23
C THR A 107 3.57 13.66 -5.64
N LYS A 108 2.51 14.42 -5.94
CA LYS A 108 1.15 14.08 -5.50
C LYS A 108 0.69 12.72 -6.07
N ASP A 109 1.09 12.40 -7.29
CA ASP A 109 0.74 11.13 -7.94
C ASP A 109 1.48 9.97 -7.27
N ASP A 110 2.77 10.15 -6.94
CA ASP A 110 3.54 9.13 -6.19
C ASP A 110 2.98 8.90 -4.79
N GLN A 111 2.58 9.99 -4.11
CA GLN A 111 2.00 9.94 -2.77
C GLN A 111 0.74 9.08 -2.71
N ARG A 112 -0.02 8.99 -3.82
CA ARG A 112 -1.21 8.14 -3.90
C ARG A 112 -0.87 6.69 -3.58
N ASP A 113 0.11 6.14 -4.29
CA ASP A 113 0.52 4.75 -4.15
C ASP A 113 1.24 4.54 -2.81
N TYR A 114 2.05 5.50 -2.36
CA TYR A 114 2.75 5.42 -1.07
C TYR A 114 1.79 5.38 0.12
N LEU A 115 0.78 6.26 0.15
CA LEU A 115 -0.23 6.31 1.21
C LEU A 115 -1.08 5.04 1.25
N PHE A 116 -1.41 4.50 0.08
CA PHE A 116 -2.15 3.25 -0.03
C PHE A 116 -1.37 2.08 0.60
N TYR A 117 -0.09 1.93 0.25
CA TYR A 117 0.75 0.86 0.82
C TYR A 117 1.14 1.07 2.28
N LEU A 118 1.28 2.32 2.73
CA LEU A 118 1.42 2.62 4.16
C LEU A 118 0.18 2.15 4.92
N ALA A 119 -1.03 2.35 4.38
CA ALA A 119 -2.25 1.87 5.00
C ALA A 119 -2.30 0.33 5.10
N ILE A 120 -1.89 -0.38 4.04
CA ILE A 120 -1.79 -1.85 4.04
C ILE A 120 -0.78 -2.34 5.08
N GLY A 121 0.44 -1.79 5.08
CA GLY A 121 1.49 -2.18 6.04
C GLY A 121 1.04 -2.00 7.48
N ASN A 122 0.48 -0.85 7.82
CA ASN A 122 -0.02 -0.57 9.16
C ASN A 122 -1.22 -1.47 9.52
N TYR A 123 -2.13 -1.76 8.58
CA TYR A 123 -3.20 -2.73 8.81
C TYR A 123 -2.66 -4.13 9.16
N LYS A 124 -1.65 -4.62 8.42
CA LYS A 124 -1.05 -5.94 8.65
C LYS A 124 -0.37 -6.04 10.02
N LEU A 125 0.18 -4.93 10.51
CA LEU A 125 0.78 -4.83 11.85
C LEU A 125 -0.23 -4.49 12.97
N LYS A 126 -1.53 -4.35 12.63
CA LYS A 126 -2.60 -3.90 13.53
C LYS A 126 -2.43 -2.47 14.07
N GLU A 127 -1.59 -1.66 13.43
CA GLU A 127 -1.43 -0.23 13.68
C GLU A 127 -2.55 0.56 12.99
N TYR A 128 -3.80 0.20 13.30
CA TYR A 128 -4.97 0.61 12.52
C TYR A 128 -5.20 2.11 12.49
N GLU A 129 -4.91 2.83 13.57
CA GLU A 129 -5.07 4.30 13.62
C GLU A 129 -4.19 5.00 12.58
N ARG A 130 -2.94 4.52 12.46
CA ARG A 130 -1.99 5.05 11.50
C ARG A 130 -2.40 4.68 10.07
N GLY A 131 -2.82 3.43 9.84
CA GLY A 131 -3.34 3.01 8.55
C GLY A 131 -4.57 3.82 8.11
N LEU A 132 -5.49 4.08 9.03
CA LEU A 132 -6.69 4.90 8.82
C LEU A 132 -6.34 6.35 8.51
N LYS A 133 -5.32 6.92 9.18
CA LYS A 133 -4.83 8.27 8.87
C LYS A 133 -4.28 8.35 7.45
N CYS A 134 -3.46 7.39 7.04
CA CYS A 134 -2.89 7.33 5.68
C CYS A 134 -3.98 7.27 4.61
N ILE A 135 -4.95 6.37 4.76
CA ILE A 135 -5.99 6.18 3.74
C ILE A 135 -6.94 7.39 3.63
N ARG A 136 -7.20 8.09 4.75
CA ARG A 136 -8.00 9.32 4.73
C ARG A 136 -7.29 10.50 4.08
N ILE A 137 -5.97 10.60 4.19
CA ILE A 137 -5.20 11.59 3.43
C ILE A 137 -5.35 11.32 1.93
N LEU A 138 -5.28 10.05 1.52
CA LEU A 138 -5.52 9.66 0.14
C LEU A 138 -6.92 10.03 -0.33
N LEU A 139 -7.97 9.66 0.42
CA LEU A 139 -9.37 9.96 0.10
C LEU A 139 -9.70 11.46 0.11
N LYS A 140 -8.97 12.27 0.88
CA LYS A 140 -9.10 13.73 0.82
C LYS A 140 -8.67 14.28 -0.55
N ASN A 141 -7.66 13.67 -1.17
CA ASN A 141 -7.16 14.06 -2.47
C ASN A 141 -7.96 13.41 -3.61
N GLU A 142 -8.40 12.16 -3.41
CA GLU A 142 -9.16 11.37 -4.38
C GLU A 142 -10.43 10.76 -3.76
N PRO A 143 -11.50 11.55 -3.56
CA PRO A 143 -12.71 11.08 -2.88
C PRO A 143 -13.44 9.92 -3.59
N GLY A 144 -13.22 9.77 -4.89
CA GLY A 144 -13.82 8.72 -5.73
C GLY A 144 -12.99 7.45 -5.84
N ASN A 145 -11.86 7.35 -5.13
CA ASN A 145 -10.99 6.17 -5.19
C ASN A 145 -11.65 4.99 -4.45
N THR A 146 -12.26 4.09 -5.20
CA THR A 146 -13.00 2.93 -4.67
C THR A 146 -12.12 1.99 -3.86
N GLN A 147 -10.87 1.77 -4.30
CA GLN A 147 -9.90 0.94 -3.59
C GLN A 147 -9.58 1.53 -2.22
N ALA A 148 -9.36 2.85 -2.15
CA ALA A 148 -9.10 3.53 -0.88
C ALA A 148 -10.32 3.50 0.06
N LEU A 149 -11.53 3.63 -0.48
CA LEU A 149 -12.77 3.50 0.30
C LEU A 149 -12.94 2.09 0.87
N ASP A 150 -12.63 1.06 0.10
CA ASP A 150 -12.76 -0.33 0.55
C ASP A 150 -11.69 -0.68 1.60
N LEU A 151 -10.47 -0.16 1.46
CA LEU A 151 -9.42 -0.29 2.48
C LEU A 151 -9.79 0.44 3.78
N GLU A 152 -10.39 1.64 3.70
CA GLU A 152 -10.91 2.33 4.89
C GLU A 152 -11.97 1.48 5.62
N LYS A 153 -12.95 0.92 4.89
CA LYS A 153 -13.97 0.03 5.48
C LYS A 153 -13.33 -1.19 6.14
N LEU A 154 -12.32 -1.79 5.50
CA LEU A 154 -11.61 -2.96 6.02
C LEU A 154 -10.89 -2.64 7.34
N ILE A 155 -10.16 -1.52 7.38
CA ILE A 155 -9.47 -1.06 8.59
C ILE A 155 -10.47 -0.82 9.73
N VAL A 156 -11.56 -0.10 9.46
CA VAL A 156 -12.60 0.21 10.47
C VAL A 156 -13.28 -1.06 10.99
N LYS A 157 -13.54 -2.03 10.12
CA LYS A 157 -14.08 -3.34 10.49
C LYS A 157 -13.12 -4.10 11.41
N ALA A 158 -11.82 -4.08 11.11
CA ALA A 158 -10.80 -4.70 11.97
C ALA A 158 -10.68 -3.99 13.33
N MET A 159 -10.66 -2.66 13.36
CA MET A 159 -10.66 -1.90 14.62
C MET A 159 -11.86 -2.23 15.51
N ARG A 160 -13.05 -2.38 14.92
CA ARG A 160 -14.26 -2.78 15.67
C ARG A 160 -14.11 -4.19 16.23
N LYS A 161 -13.62 -5.12 15.42
CA LYS A 161 -13.40 -6.51 15.84
C LYS A 161 -12.43 -6.60 17.01
N ASP A 162 -11.37 -5.79 17.00
CA ASP A 162 -10.35 -5.76 18.03
C ASP A 162 -10.72 -4.83 19.21
N GLY A 163 -11.94 -4.28 19.23
CA GLY A 163 -12.47 -3.47 20.35
C GLY A 163 -11.89 -2.05 20.46
N LEU A 164 -11.20 -1.58 19.42
CA LEU A 164 -10.49 -0.29 19.39
C LEU A 164 -11.40 0.89 19.01
N VAL A 165 -12.67 0.64 18.70
CA VAL A 165 -13.63 1.68 18.29
C VAL A 165 -14.92 1.59 19.10
N GLY A 166 -15.29 2.69 19.76
CA GLY A 166 -16.61 2.86 20.37
C GLY A 166 -17.71 3.14 19.33
N MET A 167 -18.97 2.85 19.68
CA MET A 167 -20.13 2.96 18.77
C MET A 167 -20.31 4.33 18.09
N ALA A 168 -19.75 5.41 18.65
CA ALA A 168 -19.89 6.78 18.15
C ALA A 168 -19.11 7.10 16.85
N ILE A 169 -17.98 6.43 16.58
CA ILE A 169 -17.13 6.73 15.41
C ILE A 169 -17.72 6.14 14.11
N VAL A 170 -18.58 5.14 14.23
CA VAL A 170 -19.13 4.37 13.11
C VAL A 170 -20.17 5.15 12.30
N GLY A 171 -20.80 6.18 12.88
CA GLY A 171 -21.85 6.97 12.22
C GLY A 171 -21.41 7.69 10.94
N GLY A 172 -20.13 8.06 10.82
CA GLY A 172 -19.61 8.81 9.67
C GLY A 172 -19.23 7.99 8.44
N ILE A 173 -19.02 6.67 8.57
CA ILE A 173 -18.49 5.82 7.46
C ILE A 173 -19.55 4.84 6.93
N VAL A 174 -20.54 4.45 7.75
CA VAL A 174 -21.49 3.38 7.38
C VAL A 174 -22.88 3.92 6.97
N GLY A 175 -23.09 5.24 7.03
CA GLY A 175 -24.38 5.88 6.82
C GLY A 175 -24.64 6.51 5.45
N GLY A 176 -24.10 5.99 4.35
CA GLY A 176 -24.51 6.38 3.00
C GLY A 176 -24.02 7.75 2.50
N VAL A 177 -23.40 7.74 1.31
CA VAL A 177 -23.23 8.87 0.38
C VAL A 177 -22.89 10.23 1.01
N GLY A 178 -21.58 10.49 1.14
CA GLY A 178 -21.03 11.85 1.13
C GLY A 178 -20.80 12.51 2.49
N LEU A 179 -19.64 13.17 2.58
CA LEU A 179 -19.24 14.16 3.57
C LEU A 179 -19.03 13.65 5.01
N GLY A 180 -17.80 13.78 5.51
CA GLY A 180 -17.63 14.03 6.94
C GLY A 180 -16.32 13.63 7.55
N VAL A 181 -15.37 14.55 7.56
CA VAL A 181 -14.32 14.64 8.58
C VAL A 181 -15.01 14.84 9.95
N ALA A 182 -15.47 13.77 10.59
CA ALA A 182 -16.05 13.81 11.93
C ALA A 182 -15.91 12.45 12.60
N GLY A 183 -14.72 12.14 13.09
CA GLY A 183 -14.49 10.89 13.82
C GLY A 183 -13.31 10.90 14.79
N LEU A 184 -12.76 12.07 15.12
CA LEU A 184 -11.69 12.22 16.12
C LEU A 184 -12.01 13.25 17.21
N ALA A 185 -13.23 13.80 17.26
CA ALA A 185 -13.60 14.88 18.19
C ALA A 185 -14.56 14.46 19.33
N ALA A 186 -14.81 13.16 19.55
CA ALA A 186 -15.79 12.72 20.56
C ALA A 186 -15.17 12.21 21.87
N LEU A 187 -13.90 12.52 22.17
CA LEU A 187 -13.25 12.19 23.45
C LEU A 187 -12.70 13.43 24.19
N ILE A 188 -13.44 14.54 24.17
CA ILE A 188 -13.23 15.62 25.16
C ILE A 188 -14.51 15.72 26.00
N GLY A 189 -14.33 15.56 27.30
CA GLY A 189 -15.33 15.12 28.25
C GLY A 189 -16.60 15.97 28.34
N MET A 190 -17.74 15.29 28.39
CA MET A 190 -18.90 15.76 29.13
C MET A 190 -18.93 15.03 30.47
N ALA A 191 -18.15 15.53 31.42
CA ALA A 191 -18.34 15.28 32.84
C ALA A 191 -18.65 16.61 33.52
N ALA A 192 -19.86 17.13 33.28
CA ALA A 192 -20.48 18.10 34.18
C ALA A 192 -21.67 17.37 34.84
N SER A 193 -21.40 16.79 36.00
CA SER A 193 -22.45 16.23 36.85
C SER A 193 -23.29 17.36 37.46
N LYS A 194 -24.53 17.00 37.74
CA LYS A 194 -25.70 17.87 37.94
C LYS A 194 -25.63 18.79 39.16
N LYS A 195 -26.37 19.89 39.05
CA LYS A 195 -26.88 20.75 40.14
C LYS A 195 -27.25 19.94 41.40
N LEU A 196 -26.74 20.39 42.55
CA LEU A 196 -27.49 20.77 43.74
C LEU A 196 -26.77 21.95 44.39
#